data_AF-B3JQ06-F1
#
_entry.id   AF-B3JQ06-F1
#
_cell.length_a   1.000
_cell.length_b   1.000
_cell.length_c   1.000
_cell.angle_alpha   90.00
_cell.angle_beta   90.00
_cell.angle_gamma   90.00
#
_symmetry.space_group_name_H-M   'P 1'
#
loop_
_entity.id
_entity.type
_entity.pdbx_description
1 polymer ?
#
loop_
_entity_poly.entity_id
_entity_poly.type
_entity_poly.pdbx_seq_one_letter_code
_entity_poly.pdbx_strand_id
1 'polypeptide(L)'
;MMGTTDYCFSFFRKPIQNIEPIRAVGIVDVYRYVIGHYAQPQTESLRSMRSSPESKRYKATHFDYCTFSGLFRKRNEKELIMHSGLMCLDFDHVEYRGVKTAITQS
;
A
#
# COMPACT_ATOMS: atom_id res chain seq x y z
N MET A 1 -2.99 -3.21 29.45
CA MET A 1 -3.70 -2.10 28.81
C MET A 1 -3.98 -2.52 27.36
N MET A 2 -5.11 -3.20 27.14
CA MET A 2 -5.63 -3.54 25.80
C MET A 2 -6.42 -2.33 25.33
N GLY A 3 -5.99 -1.64 24.27
CA GLY A 3 -6.55 -0.33 23.96
C GLY A 3 -6.17 0.27 22.62
N THR A 4 -6.15 -0.54 21.56
CA THR A 4 -6.52 -0.22 20.17
C THR A 4 -6.40 -1.55 19.41
N THR A 5 -7.41 -1.97 18.67
CA THR A 5 -7.19 -2.96 17.61
C THR A 5 -6.37 -2.25 16.55
N ASP A 6 -5.05 -2.29 16.68
CA ASP A 6 -4.17 -1.68 15.68
C ASP A 6 -4.35 -2.49 14.38
N TYR A 7 -5.04 -1.88 13.42
CA TYR A 7 -5.21 -2.40 12.06
C TYR A 7 -3.84 -2.52 11.40
N CYS A 8 -3.16 -3.62 11.71
CA CYS A 8 -1.77 -3.87 11.35
C CYS A 8 -1.70 -4.67 10.05
N PHE A 9 -0.67 -4.37 9.28
CA PHE A 9 -0.36 -5.09 8.06
C PHE A 9 1.14 -5.09 7.77
N SER A 10 1.57 -6.05 6.96
CA SER A 10 2.98 -6.25 6.66
C SER A 10 3.51 -5.16 5.74
N PHE A 11 4.65 -4.56 6.10
CA PHE A 11 5.39 -3.59 5.29
C PHE A 11 6.67 -4.21 4.73
N PHE A 12 6.95 -3.94 3.46
CA PHE A 12 8.03 -4.56 2.69
C PHE A 12 8.90 -3.46 2.10
N ARG A 13 10.21 -3.60 2.26
CA ARG A 13 11.17 -2.72 1.58
C ARG A 13 11.19 -3.08 0.09
N LYS A 14 11.21 -2.08 -0.78
CA LYS A 14 11.50 -2.24 -2.21
C LYS A 14 12.72 -3.16 -2.47
N PRO A 15 12.75 -3.86 -3.61
CA PRO A 15 11.80 -3.80 -4.72
C PRO A 15 10.58 -4.72 -4.49
N ILE A 16 9.62 -4.73 -5.42
CA ILE A 16 8.40 -5.56 -5.33
C ILE A 16 8.71 -7.06 -5.29
N GLN A 17 9.91 -7.49 -5.70
CA GLN A 17 10.37 -8.88 -5.58
C GLN A 17 10.76 -9.26 -4.16
N ASN A 18 11.00 -8.29 -3.25
CA ASN A 18 11.23 -8.60 -1.85
C ASN A 18 9.91 -9.05 -1.21
N ILE A 19 9.79 -10.35 -0.95
CA ILE A 19 8.60 -10.96 -0.38
C ILE A 19 8.66 -11.12 1.14
N GLU A 20 9.72 -10.65 1.81
CA GLU A 20 9.88 -10.77 3.26
C GLU A 20 9.55 -9.42 3.92
N PRO A 21 8.57 -9.38 4.84
CA PRO A 21 8.19 -8.12 5.47
C PRO A 21 9.26 -7.70 6.47
N ILE A 22 9.51 -6.41 6.54
CA ILE A 22 10.49 -5.84 7.46
C ILE A 22 9.89 -5.46 8.81
N ARG A 23 8.57 -5.20 8.86
CA ARG A 23 7.81 -4.93 10.09
C ARG A 23 6.31 -4.94 9.85
N ALA A 24 5.55 -5.03 10.93
CA ALA A 24 4.16 -4.60 10.96
C ALA A 24 4.09 -3.07 11.01
N VAL A 25 3.09 -2.50 10.32
CA VAL A 25 2.75 -1.07 10.37
C VAL A 25 1.24 -0.90 10.45
N GLY A 26 0.79 0.24 10.94
CA GLY A 26 -0.62 0.63 10.91
C GLY A 26 -0.93 1.75 9.90
N ILE A 27 -2.19 2.16 9.85
CA ILE A 27 -2.66 3.26 8.98
C ILE A 27 -1.86 4.56 9.24
N VAL A 28 -1.58 4.89 10.50
CA VAL A 28 -0.85 6.13 10.86
C VAL A 28 0.57 6.11 10.31
N ASP A 29 1.25 4.95 10.32
CA ASP A 29 2.59 4.80 9.76
C ASP A 29 2.58 5.01 8.24
N VAL A 30 1.60 4.42 7.53
CA VAL A 30 1.45 4.60 6.08
C VAL A 30 1.11 6.04 5.74
N TYR A 31 0.20 6.68 6.49
CA TYR A 31 -0.11 8.09 6.29
C TYR A 31 1.17 8.93 6.34
N ARG A 32 2.00 8.76 7.39
CA ARG A 32 3.29 9.44 7.52
C ARG A 32 4.26 9.13 6.38
N TYR A 33 4.29 7.88 5.90
CA TYR A 33 5.10 7.49 4.74
C TYR A 33 4.66 8.23 3.46
N VAL A 34 3.35 8.37 3.25
CA VAL A 34 2.76 9.00 2.05
C VAL A 34 2.93 10.52 2.06
N ILE A 35 2.66 11.17 3.20
CA ILE A 35 2.73 12.63 3.30
C ILE A 35 4.13 13.16 3.63
N GLY A 36 5.03 12.30 4.11
CA GLY A 36 6.37 12.67 4.52
C GLY A 36 7.38 12.65 3.36
N HIS A 37 8.61 13.05 3.68
CA HIS A 37 9.70 13.15 2.70
C HIS A 37 10.23 11.81 2.19
N TYR A 38 9.85 10.69 2.83
CA TYR A 38 10.46 9.39 2.56
C TYR A 38 10.23 8.89 1.13
N ALA A 39 8.98 8.96 0.65
CA ALA A 39 8.61 8.53 -0.69
C ALA A 39 8.58 9.70 -1.69
N GLN A 40 8.82 10.93 -1.24
CA GLN A 40 8.66 12.14 -2.04
C GLN A 40 9.58 12.15 -3.28
N PRO A 41 10.90 11.92 -3.18
CA PRO A 41 11.78 11.98 -4.35
C PRO A 41 11.41 10.95 -5.43
N GLN A 42 11.02 9.74 -5.01
CA GLN A 42 10.58 8.68 -5.92
C GLN A 42 9.22 9.00 -6.53
N THR A 43 8.32 9.64 -5.78
CA THR A 43 7.02 10.10 -6.29
C THR A 43 7.20 11.20 -7.33
N GLU A 44 8.08 12.17 -7.09
CA GLU A 44 8.41 13.24 -8.04
C GLU A 44 9.06 12.68 -9.31
N SER A 45 10.01 11.75 -9.16
CA SER A 45 10.66 11.07 -10.29
C SER A 45 9.65 10.25 -11.11
N LEU A 46 8.71 9.56 -10.47
CA LEU A 46 7.68 8.81 -11.18
C LEU A 46 6.72 9.72 -11.96
N ARG A 47 6.38 10.89 -11.41
CA ARG A 47 5.47 11.87 -12.02
C ARG A 47 6.07 12.57 -13.24
N SER A 48 7.40 12.67 -13.33
CA SER A 48 8.06 13.25 -14.49
C SER A 48 8.14 12.29 -15.69
N MET A 49 7.96 10.98 -15.47
CA MET A 49 7.98 9.97 -16.53
C MET A 49 6.76 10.09 -17.46
N ARG A 50 7.00 9.91 -18.77
CA ARG A 50 5.97 9.97 -19.81
C ARG A 50 5.53 8.60 -20.31
N SER A 51 6.40 7.60 -20.18
CA SER A 51 6.20 6.27 -20.74
C SER A 51 5.59 5.32 -19.71
N SER A 52 4.41 4.76 -20.02
CA SER A 52 3.72 3.80 -19.14
C SER A 52 4.58 2.57 -18.78
N PRO A 53 5.30 1.90 -19.71
CA PRO A 53 6.23 0.82 -19.38
C PRO A 53 7.34 1.22 -18.41
N GLU A 54 7.91 2.42 -18.59
CA GLU A 54 8.95 2.94 -17.72
C GLU A 54 8.41 3.21 -16.31
N SER A 55 7.27 3.92 -16.21
CA SER A 55 6.61 4.19 -14.94
C SER A 55 6.23 2.91 -14.19
N LYS A 56 5.80 1.85 -14.90
CA LYS A 56 5.51 0.55 -14.28
C LYS A 56 6.77 -0.10 -13.69
N ARG A 57 7.88 -0.12 -14.44
CA ARG A 57 9.16 -0.65 -13.95
C ARG A 57 9.70 0.17 -12.78
N TYR A 58 9.60 1.49 -12.84
CA TYR A 58 10.04 2.37 -11.77
C TYR A 58 9.23 2.13 -10.48
N LYS A 59 7.90 2.06 -10.58
CA LYS A 59 7.03 1.70 -9.44
C LYS A 59 7.46 0.41 -8.76
N ALA A 60 7.68 -0.64 -9.55
CA ALA A 60 8.07 -1.96 -9.06
C ALA A 60 9.42 -1.99 -8.34
N THR A 61 10.31 -1.02 -8.59
CA THR A 61 11.69 -1.06 -8.11
C THR A 61 12.01 0.00 -7.06
N HIS A 62 11.25 1.10 -7.02
CA HIS A 62 11.59 2.30 -6.21
C HIS A 62 10.65 2.58 -5.04
N PHE A 63 9.52 1.87 -4.92
CA PHE A 63 8.57 2.06 -3.84
C PHE A 63 8.54 0.85 -2.89
N ASP A 64 8.57 1.17 -1.59
CA ASP A 64 8.16 0.20 -0.58
C ASP A 64 6.66 -0.03 -0.70
N TYR A 65 6.19 -1.16 -0.17
CA TYR A 65 4.79 -1.55 -0.30
C TYR A 65 4.31 -2.26 0.96
N CYS A 66 3.00 -2.41 1.08
CA CYS A 66 2.40 -3.11 2.20
C CYS A 66 1.18 -3.91 1.78
N THR A 67 0.83 -4.93 2.56
CA THR A 67 -0.35 -5.78 2.31
C THR A 67 -1.48 -5.36 3.24
N PHE A 68 -2.21 -4.31 2.90
CA PHE A 68 -3.28 -3.74 3.76
C PHE A 68 -4.31 -4.76 4.27
N SER A 69 -4.45 -5.92 3.63
CA SER A 69 -5.30 -7.02 4.05
C SER A 69 -4.85 -7.75 5.32
N GLY A 70 -3.59 -7.62 5.74
CA GLY A 70 -3.10 -8.28 6.95
C GLY A 70 -1.60 -8.43 7.10
N LEU A 71 -1.24 -9.19 8.12
CA LEU A 71 0.12 -9.61 8.43
C LEU A 71 0.42 -10.96 7.77
N PHE A 72 1.60 -11.06 7.20
CA PHE A 72 2.07 -12.22 6.46
C PHE A 72 3.47 -12.61 6.92
N ARG A 73 3.82 -13.90 6.86
CA ARG A 73 5.20 -14.36 7.04
C ARG A 73 6.05 -14.06 5.80
N LYS A 74 5.48 -14.30 4.62
CA LYS A 74 6.00 -13.92 3.30
C LYS A 74 4.85 -13.45 2.42
N ARG A 75 5.11 -12.68 1.36
CA ARG A 75 4.07 -12.24 0.42
C ARG A 75 3.49 -13.40 -0.40
N ASN A 76 2.62 -14.18 0.23
CA ASN A 76 1.88 -15.31 -0.32
C ASN A 76 0.57 -15.46 0.47
N GLU A 77 -0.55 -15.67 -0.21
CA GLU A 77 -1.86 -15.84 0.43
C GLU A 77 -1.89 -16.96 1.48
N LYS A 78 -1.12 -18.04 1.27
CA LYS A 78 -1.02 -19.19 2.19
C LYS A 78 -0.20 -18.89 3.45
N GLU A 79 0.52 -17.78 3.45
CA GLU A 79 1.40 -17.33 4.54
C GLU A 79 0.77 -16.19 5.35
N LEU A 80 -0.55 -15.98 5.23
CA LEU A 80 -1.30 -15.04 6.03
C LEU A 80 -1.29 -15.48 7.50
N ILE A 81 -0.87 -14.57 8.38
CA ILE A 81 -0.84 -14.76 9.84
C ILE A 81 -2.13 -14.23 10.45
N MET A 82 -2.54 -13.02 10.06
CA MET A 82 -3.69 -12.34 10.63
C MET A 82 -4.25 -11.31 9.66
N HIS A 83 -5.58 -11.29 9.49
CA HIS A 83 -6.26 -10.23 8.75
C HIS A 83 -6.17 -8.89 9.50
N SER A 84 -5.97 -7.80 8.76
CA SER A 84 -5.94 -6.45 9.35
C SER A 84 -7.31 -6.01 9.86
N GLY A 85 -8.40 -6.57 9.33
CA GLY A 85 -9.77 -6.11 9.57
C GLY A 85 -10.19 -4.91 8.72
N LEU A 86 -9.34 -4.47 7.78
CA LEU A 86 -9.63 -3.37 6.85
C LEU A 86 -10.23 -3.87 5.55
N MET A 87 -11.21 -3.14 5.03
CA MET A 87 -11.68 -3.29 3.65
C MET A 87 -10.76 -2.51 2.71
N CYS A 88 -10.14 -3.20 1.75
CA CYS A 88 -9.29 -2.58 0.74
C CYS A 88 -10.10 -2.36 -0.55
N LEU A 89 -10.27 -1.11 -0.94
CA LEU A 89 -10.95 -0.72 -2.18
C LEU A 89 -9.92 -0.07 -3.10
N ASP A 90 -9.62 -0.74 -4.23
CA ASP A 90 -8.70 -0.23 -5.25
C ASP A 90 -9.48 0.08 -6.53
N PHE A 91 -9.20 1.25 -7.10
CA PHE A 91 -9.97 1.83 -8.19
C PHE A 91 -9.05 2.11 -9.37
N ASP A 92 -8.94 1.15 -10.28
CA ASP A 92 -8.23 1.34 -11.54
C ASP A 92 -9.21 1.73 -12.66
N HIS A 93 -8.76 2.62 -13.55
CA HIS A 93 -9.44 2.96 -14.82
C HIS A 93 -10.89 3.47 -14.71
N VAL A 94 -11.32 3.97 -13.55
CA VAL A 94 -12.67 4.55 -13.39
C VAL A 94 -12.74 5.97 -13.97
N GLU A 95 -13.67 6.20 -14.90
CA GLU A 95 -14.06 7.55 -15.29
C GLU A 95 -14.77 8.25 -14.12
N TYR A 96 -14.43 9.53 -13.87
CA TYR A 96 -14.84 10.32 -12.70
C TYR A 96 -16.37 10.47 -12.50
N ARG A 97 -17.22 9.99 -13.41
CA ARG A 97 -18.67 10.08 -13.32
C ARG A 97 -19.24 9.00 -12.39
N GLY A 98 -19.17 9.21 -11.06
CA GLY A 98 -20.09 8.51 -10.13
C GLY A 98 -19.57 8.09 -8.75
N VAL A 99 -18.27 8.24 -8.45
CA VAL A 99 -17.68 7.64 -7.23
C VAL A 99 -18.27 8.18 -5.91
N LYS A 100 -18.78 9.42 -5.89
CA LYS A 100 -19.40 10.01 -4.68
C LYS A 100 -20.71 9.32 -4.25
N THR A 101 -21.45 8.70 -5.16
CA THR A 101 -22.76 8.12 -4.84
C THR A 101 -22.65 6.73 -4.21
N ALA A 102 -21.62 5.95 -4.57
CA ALA A 102 -21.51 4.54 -4.19
C ALA A 102 -21.02 4.32 -2.74
N ILE A 103 -20.21 5.23 -2.18
CA ILE A 103 -19.56 5.01 -0.87
C ILE A 103 -20.41 5.55 0.29
N THR A 104 -21.43 6.36 0.02
CA THR A 104 -22.27 6.99 1.05
C THR A 104 -23.54 6.19 1.38
N GLN A 105 -23.70 4.98 0.83
CA GLN A 105 -24.92 4.14 0.99
C GLN A 105 -24.68 2.79 1.68
N SER A 106 -23.48 2.53 2.20
CA SER A 106 -23.15 1.30 2.95
C SER A 106 -22.97 1.58 4.44
#